data_AF-A0A847DPY7-F1
#
_entry.id   AF-A0A847DPY7-F1
#
_cell.length_a   1.000
_cell.length_b   1.000
_cell.length_c   1.000
_cell.angle_alpha   90.00
_cell.angle_beta   90.00
_cell.angle_gamma   90.00
#
_symmetry.space_group_name_H-M   'P 1'
#
loop_
_entity.id
_entity.type
_entity.pdbx_description
1 polymer ?
#
loop_
_entity_poly.entity_id
_entity_poly.type
_entity_poly.pdbx_seq_one_letter_code
_entity_poly.pdbx_strand_id
1 'polypeptide(L)'
;MKHLTLKSSLALCAILATTAMLSAEPTTIIQGTKCDLNNDGKLEAIQFIPTPVNGKMADSDSYKYSIVVKDENNKIIWTNPEDGEDACNLYLNLNAQSWEAVTGGDIDADGNAEVCLSISPSDVSPFRIFIMRWDEEKQSLGCFNSAYLIERKLGSDNFTWANHFNDDPEQIMLHTSANEFAWRGRIDAAADKWKPDFGNMTWISSIDSVTSPGIVKATAWRLRNGSKVQKGKAILEATGQGYKVTKWVTALAAPTTQTNAEGVSENEGVPDVEVFVAKYRAVLAPRDRVNSNGKKLESIGAVLAQDRANFHKFGIRQRGDETDSGYFKSAENRQKLMYMTVNSTRLGREAMRANKPVTITVYKDRILIDDPN
;
A
#
# COMPACT_ATOMS: atom_id res chain seq x y z
N MET A 1 -68.85 -29.51 -46.64
CA MET A 1 -67.37 -29.53 -46.68
C MET A 1 -66.87 -28.12 -46.94
N LYS A 2 -66.13 -27.57 -45.97
CA LYS A 2 -65.28 -26.36 -45.96
C LYS A 2 -65.77 -25.09 -46.70
N HIS A 3 -66.42 -24.22 -45.93
CA HIS A 3 -66.19 -22.77 -45.98
C HIS A 3 -64.93 -22.44 -45.16
N LEU A 4 -64.04 -21.59 -45.66
CA LEU A 4 -63.18 -20.75 -44.81
C LEU A 4 -62.77 -19.48 -45.56
N THR A 5 -63.22 -18.34 -45.03
CA THR A 5 -62.80 -16.97 -45.32
C THR A 5 -61.87 -16.51 -44.18
N LEU A 6 -60.76 -15.82 -44.48
CA LEU A 6 -60.02 -14.91 -43.58
C LEU A 6 -59.05 -14.09 -44.47
N LYS A 7 -59.32 -12.84 -44.86
CA LYS A 7 -59.06 -11.55 -44.18
C LYS A 7 -57.68 -11.41 -43.49
N SER A 8 -56.80 -10.64 -44.18
CA SER A 8 -55.97 -9.51 -43.71
C SER A 8 -55.08 -9.64 -42.45
N SER A 9 -53.77 -9.36 -42.60
CA SER A 9 -53.07 -8.26 -41.90
C SER A 9 -51.56 -8.26 -42.21
N LEU A 10 -51.01 -7.06 -42.36
CA LEU A 10 -49.59 -6.71 -42.48
C LEU A 10 -48.72 -7.27 -41.34
N ALA A 11 -47.45 -7.54 -41.64
CA ALA A 11 -46.33 -7.22 -40.75
C ALA A 11 -45.04 -7.01 -41.57
N LEU A 12 -44.72 -5.73 -41.75
CA LEU A 12 -43.42 -5.20 -42.15
C LEU A 12 -42.42 -5.42 -41.00
N CYS A 13 -41.31 -6.10 -41.23
CA CYS A 13 -40.13 -5.98 -40.36
C CYS A 13 -38.88 -6.00 -41.22
N ALA A 14 -38.41 -4.79 -41.52
CA ALA A 14 -37.08 -4.51 -42.01
C ALA A 14 -36.07 -4.98 -40.95
N ILE A 15 -35.22 -5.94 -41.31
CA ILE A 15 -34.03 -6.27 -40.54
C ILE A 15 -33.00 -5.17 -40.83
N LEU A 16 -33.10 -4.06 -40.08
CA LEU A 16 -32.01 -3.11 -39.94
C LEU A 16 -30.96 -3.76 -39.04
N ALA A 17 -29.87 -4.21 -39.65
CA ALA A 17 -28.66 -4.59 -38.95
C ALA A 17 -28.03 -3.34 -38.33
N THR A 18 -28.43 -2.99 -37.10
CA THR A 18 -27.68 -2.08 -36.25
C THR A 18 -26.43 -2.81 -35.76
N THR A 19 -25.37 -2.78 -36.56
CA THR A 19 -24.01 -2.97 -36.06
C THR A 19 -23.64 -1.72 -35.26
N ALA A 20 -24.11 -1.66 -34.01
CA ALA A 20 -23.50 -0.81 -33.01
C ALA A 20 -22.12 -1.42 -32.73
N MET A 21 -21.11 -1.02 -33.50
CA MET A 21 -19.74 -1.11 -33.03
C MET A 21 -19.64 -0.19 -31.82
N LEU A 22 -19.90 -0.74 -30.63
CA LEU A 22 -19.34 -0.19 -29.41
C LEU A 22 -17.83 -0.24 -29.61
N SER A 23 -17.26 0.89 -30.01
CA SER A 23 -15.88 1.22 -29.74
C SER A 23 -15.75 1.25 -28.22
N ALA A 24 -15.56 0.08 -27.60
CA ALA A 24 -15.09 0.01 -26.24
C ALA A 24 -13.73 0.70 -26.26
N GLU A 25 -13.66 1.91 -25.71
CA GLU A 25 -12.38 2.56 -25.50
C GLU A 25 -11.46 1.58 -24.79
N PRO A 26 -10.20 1.42 -25.23
CA PRO A 26 -9.27 0.52 -24.59
C PRO A 26 -9.16 0.93 -23.12
N THR A 27 -9.80 0.16 -22.26
CA THR A 27 -9.77 0.41 -20.83
C THR A 27 -8.32 0.19 -20.44
N THR A 28 -7.63 1.27 -20.11
CA THR A 28 -6.19 1.23 -19.87
C THR A 28 -5.95 0.31 -18.68
N ILE A 29 -5.39 -0.87 -18.95
CA ILE A 29 -4.97 -1.78 -17.89
C ILE A 29 -3.81 -1.10 -17.19
N ILE A 30 -4.00 -0.76 -15.91
CA ILE A 30 -2.96 -0.09 -15.13
C ILE A 30 -1.97 -1.13 -14.59
N GLN A 31 -2.47 -2.30 -14.20
CA GLN A 31 -1.64 -3.39 -13.67
C GLN A 31 -2.36 -4.74 -13.77
N GLY A 32 -1.59 -5.82 -13.74
CA GLY A 32 -2.11 -7.18 -13.69
C GLY A 32 -1.03 -8.22 -13.45
N THR A 33 -1.45 -9.44 -13.15
CA THR A 33 -0.59 -10.62 -13.00
C THR A 33 -1.23 -11.81 -13.70
N LYS A 34 -0.48 -12.91 -13.82
CA LYS A 34 -1.02 -14.20 -14.24
C LYS A 34 -0.63 -15.27 -13.23
N CYS A 35 -1.57 -16.12 -12.86
CA CYS A 35 -1.33 -17.31 -12.04
C CYS A 35 -2.44 -18.33 -12.30
N ASP A 36 -2.15 -19.59 -11.99
CA ASP A 36 -3.13 -20.68 -11.99
C ASP A 36 -3.97 -20.56 -10.71
N LEU A 37 -5.14 -19.94 -10.81
CA LEU A 37 -6.01 -19.61 -9.68
C LEU A 37 -6.79 -20.83 -9.17
N ASN A 38 -7.08 -21.78 -10.05
CA ASN A 38 -7.95 -22.93 -9.81
C ASN A 38 -7.21 -24.29 -9.90
N ASN A 39 -5.87 -24.26 -9.95
CA ASN A 39 -4.99 -25.41 -10.06
C ASN A 39 -5.32 -26.34 -11.26
N ASP A 40 -5.81 -25.79 -12.36
CA ASP A 40 -6.13 -26.57 -13.57
C ASP A 40 -4.94 -26.70 -14.54
N GLY A 41 -3.80 -26.10 -14.19
CA GLY A 41 -2.56 -26.07 -14.97
C GLY A 41 -2.53 -24.97 -16.02
N LYS A 42 -3.56 -24.13 -16.12
CA LYS A 42 -3.63 -22.97 -16.99
C LYS A 42 -3.49 -21.69 -16.19
N LEU A 43 -3.18 -20.59 -16.86
CA LEU A 43 -2.94 -19.31 -16.20
C LEU A 43 -4.09 -18.36 -16.48
N GLU A 44 -4.75 -17.91 -15.43
CA GLU A 44 -5.71 -16.82 -15.48
C GLU A 44 -4.97 -15.48 -15.47
N ALA A 45 -5.49 -14.52 -16.24
CA ALA A 45 -5.05 -13.14 -16.17
C ALA A 45 -5.91 -12.35 -15.18
N ILE A 46 -5.27 -11.75 -14.18
CA ILE A 46 -5.90 -10.87 -13.20
C ILE A 46 -5.53 -9.44 -13.54
N GLN A 47 -6.53 -8.61 -13.80
CA GLN A 47 -6.36 -7.25 -14.30
C GLN A 47 -7.08 -6.25 -13.39
N PHE A 48 -6.43 -5.12 -13.13
CA PHE A 48 -6.98 -4.01 -12.37
C PHE A 48 -7.33 -2.89 -13.34
N ILE A 49 -8.62 -2.65 -13.49
CA ILE A 49 -9.19 -1.74 -14.47
C ILE A 49 -9.76 -0.54 -13.73
N PRO A 50 -9.36 0.71 -14.05
CA PRO A 50 -9.96 1.89 -13.45
C PRO A 50 -11.41 2.02 -13.91
N THR A 51 -12.32 2.16 -12.94
CA THR A 51 -13.76 2.29 -13.14
C THR A 51 -14.22 3.68 -12.73
N PRO A 52 -14.99 4.40 -13.56
CA PRO A 52 -15.56 5.70 -13.20
C PRO A 52 -16.40 5.61 -11.91
N VAL A 53 -16.34 6.64 -11.07
CA VAL A 53 -17.24 6.78 -9.92
C VAL A 53 -18.36 7.73 -10.33
N ASN A 54 -19.62 7.27 -10.29
CA ASN A 54 -20.80 8.05 -10.70
C ASN A 54 -20.75 8.57 -12.16
N GLY A 55 -20.24 7.76 -13.09
CA GLY A 55 -20.16 8.14 -14.51
C GLY A 55 -19.15 9.24 -14.83
N LYS A 56 -18.35 9.67 -13.84
CA LYS A 56 -17.21 10.56 -14.03
C LYS A 56 -15.94 9.78 -13.71
N MET A 57 -14.94 9.85 -14.59
CA MET A 57 -13.57 9.60 -14.17
C MET A 57 -13.30 10.61 -13.06
N ALA A 58 -13.02 10.14 -11.85
CA ALA A 58 -12.83 11.04 -10.73
C ALA A 58 -11.76 12.07 -11.09
N ASP A 59 -12.04 13.30 -10.72
CA ASP A 59 -11.15 14.44 -10.70
C ASP A 59 -9.85 14.03 -10.00
N SER A 60 -8.85 13.68 -10.81
CA SER A 60 -7.43 13.33 -10.55
C SER A 60 -7.03 12.38 -9.42
N ASP A 61 -7.89 12.04 -8.46
CA ASP A 61 -7.42 11.61 -7.14
C ASP A 61 -8.15 10.43 -6.48
N SER A 62 -9.19 9.87 -7.11
CA SER A 62 -9.90 8.71 -6.57
C SER A 62 -10.42 7.76 -7.65
N TYR A 63 -9.60 6.83 -8.13
CA TYR A 63 -10.08 5.79 -9.05
C TYR A 63 -10.71 4.65 -8.27
N LYS A 64 -11.92 4.21 -8.62
CA LYS A 64 -12.35 2.85 -8.26
C LYS A 64 -11.61 1.89 -9.19
N TYR A 65 -11.18 0.75 -8.69
CA TYR A 65 -10.61 -0.28 -9.54
C TYR A 65 -11.53 -1.50 -9.53
N SER A 66 -11.89 -1.96 -10.72
CA SER A 66 -12.47 -3.27 -10.91
C SER A 66 -11.37 -4.30 -11.11
N ILE A 67 -11.53 -5.44 -10.46
CA ILE A 67 -10.68 -6.62 -10.63
C ILE A 67 -11.39 -7.52 -11.64
N VAL A 68 -10.70 -7.83 -12.73
CA VAL A 68 -11.21 -8.72 -13.78
C VAL A 68 -10.29 -9.92 -13.88
N VAL A 69 -10.86 -11.10 -13.80
CA VAL A 69 -10.18 -12.38 -14.02
C VAL A 69 -10.61 -12.92 -15.37
N LYS A 70 -9.62 -13.26 -16.19
CA LYS A 70 -9.81 -13.84 -17.53
C LYS A 70 -9.13 -15.19 -17.62
N ASP A 71 -9.75 -16.12 -18.33
CA ASP A 71 -9.16 -17.42 -18.64
C ASP A 71 -8.03 -17.30 -19.69
N GLU A 72 -7.45 -18.44 -20.08
CA GLU A 72 -6.38 -18.53 -21.08
C GLU A 72 -6.79 -18.03 -22.47
N ASN A 73 -8.09 -17.99 -22.75
CA ASN A 73 -8.68 -17.53 -24.00
C ASN A 73 -9.11 -16.05 -23.94
N ASN A 74 -8.75 -15.34 -22.86
CA ASN A 74 -9.14 -13.97 -22.56
C ASN A 74 -10.65 -13.77 -22.31
N LYS A 75 -11.43 -14.83 -22.08
CA LYS A 75 -12.83 -14.72 -21.68
C LYS A 75 -12.87 -14.30 -20.21
N ILE A 76 -13.67 -13.28 -19.90
CA ILE A 76 -13.90 -12.87 -18.52
C ILE A 76 -14.66 -14.00 -17.82
N ILE A 77 -14.06 -14.54 -16.75
CA ILE A 77 -14.66 -15.58 -15.92
C ILE A 77 -15.14 -15.03 -14.58
N TRP A 78 -14.58 -13.92 -14.12
CA TRP A 78 -15.05 -13.21 -12.94
C TRP A 78 -14.70 -11.72 -12.99
N THR A 79 -15.56 -10.91 -12.39
CA THR A 79 -15.31 -9.49 -12.10
C THR A 79 -15.79 -9.21 -10.69
N ASN A 80 -15.07 -8.37 -9.94
CA ASN A 80 -15.54 -7.98 -8.61
C ASN A 80 -16.91 -7.30 -8.67
N PRO A 81 -17.83 -7.60 -7.74
CA PRO A 81 -19.17 -7.02 -7.74
C PRO A 81 -19.12 -5.49 -7.58
N GLU A 82 -20.02 -4.78 -8.27
CA GLU A 82 -20.08 -3.31 -8.21
C GLU A 82 -20.60 -2.79 -6.87
N ASP A 83 -21.44 -3.58 -6.20
CA ASP A 83 -22.30 -3.17 -5.09
C ASP A 83 -21.89 -3.80 -3.75
N GLY A 84 -21.09 -3.06 -2.99
CA GLY A 84 -21.14 -2.87 -1.54
C GLY A 84 -21.11 -4.02 -0.52
N GLU A 85 -21.55 -5.25 -0.80
CA GLU A 85 -21.86 -6.20 0.28
C GLU A 85 -20.76 -7.23 0.58
N ASP A 86 -19.90 -7.56 -0.40
CA ASP A 86 -18.80 -8.49 -0.18
C ASP A 86 -17.51 -7.78 0.24
N ALA A 87 -16.81 -8.36 1.21
CA ALA A 87 -15.57 -7.87 1.83
C ALA A 87 -14.40 -7.63 0.84
N CYS A 88 -14.55 -8.05 -0.42
CA CYS A 88 -13.62 -7.80 -1.53
C CYS A 88 -13.90 -6.49 -2.27
N ASN A 89 -14.85 -5.68 -1.82
CA ASN A 89 -14.90 -4.27 -2.19
C ASN A 89 -13.66 -3.59 -1.61
N LEU A 90 -12.53 -3.84 -2.27
CA LEU A 90 -11.37 -3.00 -2.36
C LEU A 90 -11.88 -1.70 -2.99
N TYR A 91 -12.59 -0.92 -2.17
CA TYR A 91 -12.84 0.50 -2.36
C TYR A 91 -11.47 1.14 -2.19
N LEU A 92 -10.64 0.91 -3.19
CA LEU A 92 -9.35 1.51 -3.32
C LEU A 92 -9.65 2.94 -3.71
N ASN A 93 -9.99 3.75 -2.72
CA ASN A 93 -9.94 5.20 -2.85
C ASN A 93 -8.45 5.58 -2.88
N LEU A 94 -7.77 5.07 -3.91
CA LEU A 94 -6.34 5.11 -4.08
C LEU A 94 -6.09 6.01 -5.28
N ASN A 95 -5.27 7.00 -5.03
CA ASN A 95 -4.55 7.68 -6.08
C ASN A 95 -3.59 6.64 -6.66
N ALA A 96 -3.55 6.49 -7.98
CA ALA A 96 -2.80 5.45 -8.71
C ALA A 96 -1.28 5.36 -8.38
N GLN A 97 -0.75 6.24 -7.53
CA GLN A 97 0.66 6.38 -7.19
C GLN A 97 1.11 5.60 -5.94
N SER A 98 0.23 4.94 -5.18
CA SER A 98 0.61 4.23 -3.93
C SER A 98 0.63 2.70 -4.06
N TRP A 99 0.69 2.17 -5.28
CA TRP A 99 0.75 0.73 -5.57
C TRP A 99 2.19 0.31 -5.80
N GLU A 100 2.68 -0.67 -5.05
CA GLU A 100 4.04 -1.20 -5.28
C GLU A 100 4.03 -2.46 -6.14
N ALA A 101 3.11 -3.40 -5.89
CA ALA A 101 3.08 -4.68 -6.61
C ALA A 101 1.69 -5.33 -6.60
N VAL A 102 1.42 -6.03 -7.69
CA VAL A 102 0.35 -7.03 -7.83
C VAL A 102 1.04 -8.34 -8.20
N THR A 103 0.84 -9.37 -7.39
CA THR A 103 1.48 -10.68 -7.57
C THR A 103 0.42 -11.77 -7.46
N GLY A 104 0.59 -12.85 -8.23
CA GLY A 104 -0.28 -14.03 -8.19
C GLY A 104 0.52 -15.30 -7.96
N GLY A 105 -0.04 -16.26 -7.23
CA GLY A 105 0.52 -17.59 -6.98
C GLY A 105 0.29 -18.07 -5.54
N ASP A 106 0.68 -19.31 -5.26
CA ASP A 106 0.61 -19.91 -3.91
C ASP A 106 1.69 -19.30 -2.99
N ILE A 107 1.30 -18.32 -2.18
CA ILE A 107 2.23 -17.57 -1.33
C ILE A 107 2.53 -18.25 -0.01
N ASP A 108 1.64 -19.12 0.48
CA ASP A 108 1.72 -19.75 1.81
C ASP A 108 1.94 -21.26 1.78
N ALA A 109 2.10 -21.84 0.59
CA ALA A 109 2.30 -23.26 0.31
C ALA A 109 1.13 -24.15 0.77
N ASP A 110 -0.09 -23.63 0.77
CA ASP A 110 -1.28 -24.40 1.13
C ASP A 110 -1.97 -25.07 -0.08
N GLY A 111 -1.41 -24.88 -1.28
CA GLY A 111 -1.89 -25.44 -2.52
C GLY A 111 -2.98 -24.60 -3.18
N ASN A 112 -3.42 -23.49 -2.59
CA ASN A 112 -4.30 -22.53 -3.25
C ASN A 112 -3.48 -21.34 -3.74
N ALA A 113 -3.88 -20.75 -4.86
CA ALA A 113 -3.24 -19.54 -5.34
C ALA A 113 -3.91 -18.28 -4.76
N GLU A 114 -3.07 -17.30 -4.43
CA GLU A 114 -3.50 -15.99 -3.98
C GLU A 114 -3.16 -14.90 -5.00
N VAL A 115 -3.94 -13.83 -4.93
CA VAL A 115 -3.59 -12.53 -5.51
C VAL A 115 -3.22 -11.57 -4.38
N CYS A 116 -1.98 -11.11 -4.38
CA CYS A 116 -1.46 -10.14 -3.43
C CYS A 116 -1.46 -8.73 -4.02
N LEU A 117 -1.99 -7.77 -3.27
CA LEU A 117 -1.85 -6.34 -3.54
C LEU A 117 -1.14 -5.64 -2.41
N SER A 118 -0.10 -4.89 -2.76
CA SER A 118 0.68 -4.10 -1.81
C SER A 118 0.31 -2.63 -1.94
N ILE A 119 -0.41 -2.13 -0.93
CA ILE A 119 -1.04 -0.81 -0.95
C ILE A 119 -0.62 -0.03 0.28
N SER A 120 -0.19 1.22 0.09
CA SER A 120 -0.09 2.14 1.21
C SER A 120 -1.41 2.88 1.41
N PRO A 121 -2.08 2.75 2.58
CA PRO A 121 -3.35 3.45 2.85
C PRO A 121 -3.15 4.97 2.96
N SER A 122 -1.91 5.42 3.13
CA SER A 122 -1.53 6.82 3.10
C SER A 122 -0.07 6.96 2.69
N ASP A 123 0.33 8.14 2.22
CA ASP A 123 1.74 8.54 2.10
C ASP A 123 2.42 8.64 3.47
N VAL A 124 1.67 8.35 4.55
CA VAL A 124 2.16 8.29 5.93
C VAL A 124 1.80 6.99 6.65
N SER A 125 1.90 5.84 5.99
CA SER A 125 1.78 4.54 6.66
C SER A 125 2.63 3.50 5.95
N PRO A 126 3.07 2.44 6.63
CA PRO A 126 3.61 1.27 5.96
C PRO A 126 2.57 0.62 5.04
N PHE A 127 3.06 -0.13 4.06
CA PHE A 127 2.22 -0.83 3.12
C PHE A 127 1.48 -1.97 3.79
N ARG A 128 0.19 -2.03 3.54
CA ARG A 128 -0.66 -3.18 3.87
C ARG A 128 -0.67 -4.11 2.67
N ILE A 129 -0.54 -5.41 2.93
CA ILE A 129 -0.67 -6.45 1.92
C ILE A 129 -2.09 -6.98 2.02
N PHE A 130 -2.85 -6.83 0.93
CA PHE A 130 -4.15 -7.45 0.74
C PHE A 130 -3.94 -8.79 0.02
N ILE A 131 -4.55 -9.83 0.54
CA ILE A 131 -4.47 -11.18 0.00
C ILE A 131 -5.89 -11.60 -0.35
N MET A 132 -6.09 -11.93 -1.62
CA MET A 132 -7.32 -12.50 -2.11
C MET A 132 -7.06 -13.93 -2.55
N ARG A 133 -8.02 -14.82 -2.32
CA ARG A 133 -7.94 -16.23 -2.71
C ARG A 133 -9.10 -16.56 -3.64
N TRP A 134 -8.85 -17.41 -4.62
CA TRP A 134 -9.89 -17.92 -5.49
C TRP A 134 -10.75 -18.94 -4.73
N ASP A 135 -12.06 -18.74 -4.75
CA ASP A 135 -13.06 -19.67 -4.26
C ASP A 135 -13.59 -20.45 -5.47
N GLU A 136 -13.17 -21.72 -5.59
CA GLU A 136 -13.56 -22.59 -6.70
C GLU A 136 -15.06 -22.86 -6.74
N GLU A 137 -15.73 -22.99 -5.59
CA GLU A 137 -17.16 -23.28 -5.55
C GLU A 137 -17.97 -22.08 -6.06
N LYS A 138 -17.56 -20.87 -5.67
CA LYS A 138 -18.22 -19.62 -6.09
C LYS A 138 -17.68 -19.06 -7.41
N GLN A 139 -16.57 -19.59 -7.91
CA GLN A 139 -15.84 -19.06 -9.06
C GLN A 139 -15.56 -17.55 -8.92
N SER A 140 -14.96 -17.17 -7.77
CA SER A 140 -14.78 -15.77 -7.41
C SER A 140 -13.53 -15.53 -6.57
N LEU A 141 -13.00 -14.29 -6.57
CA LEU A 141 -11.96 -13.89 -5.60
C LEU A 141 -12.59 -13.41 -4.30
N GLY A 142 -12.28 -14.11 -3.21
CA GLY A 142 -12.57 -13.75 -1.82
C GLY A 142 -11.42 -12.98 -1.16
N CYS A 143 -11.71 -11.97 -0.34
CA CYS A 143 -10.74 -11.26 0.47
C CYS A 143 -10.40 -12.16 1.62
N PHE A 144 -9.21 -12.75 1.56
CA PHE A 144 -8.77 -13.73 2.53
C PHE A 144 -8.11 -13.07 3.73
N ASN A 145 -7.28 -12.05 3.48
CA ASN A 145 -6.59 -11.31 4.54
C ASN A 145 -6.20 -9.89 4.10
N SER A 146 -6.02 -9.00 5.07
CA SER A 146 -5.35 -7.71 4.86
C SER A 146 -4.54 -7.32 6.09
N ALA A 147 -3.22 -7.37 6.00
CA ALA A 147 -2.35 -7.21 7.15
C ALA A 147 -1.00 -6.57 6.77
N TYR A 148 -0.28 -6.09 7.78
CA TYR A 148 1.12 -5.70 7.68
C TYR A 148 1.98 -6.93 7.93
N LEU A 149 3.13 -7.01 7.27
CA LEU A 149 4.10 -8.09 7.50
C LEU A 149 5.35 -7.49 8.14
N ILE A 150 5.47 -7.62 9.46
CA ILE A 150 6.43 -6.88 10.30
C ILE A 150 7.42 -7.84 10.95
N GLU A 151 8.68 -7.45 11.03
CA GLU A 151 9.73 -8.21 11.69
C GLU A 151 9.49 -8.27 13.22
N ARG A 152 9.31 -9.48 13.76
CA ARG A 152 8.92 -9.70 15.16
C ARG A 152 9.97 -9.17 16.15
N LYS A 153 11.25 -9.38 15.83
CA LYS A 153 12.40 -8.89 16.58
C LYS A 153 13.39 -8.29 15.58
N LEU A 154 13.85 -7.07 15.83
CA LEU A 154 14.76 -6.38 14.91
C LEU A 154 16.00 -7.23 14.61
N GLY A 155 16.26 -7.46 13.31
CA GLY A 155 17.37 -8.28 12.84
C GLY A 155 17.19 -9.79 13.02
N SER A 156 15.98 -10.25 13.34
CA SER A 156 15.66 -11.68 13.40
C SER A 156 15.39 -12.29 12.03
N ASP A 157 15.13 -11.47 11.01
CA ASP A 157 14.74 -11.92 9.68
C ASP A 157 13.47 -12.81 9.69
N ASN A 158 12.65 -12.71 10.75
CA ASN A 158 11.36 -13.38 10.89
C ASN A 158 10.25 -12.33 10.93
N PHE A 159 9.35 -12.39 9.96
CA PHE A 159 8.23 -11.50 9.77
C PHE A 159 6.91 -12.20 10.10
N THR A 160 6.00 -11.48 10.73
CA THR A 160 4.69 -11.97 11.17
C THR A 160 3.60 -11.02 10.72
N TRP A 161 2.42 -11.58 10.44
CA TRP A 161 1.24 -10.79 10.10
C TRP A 161 0.72 -9.99 11.31
N ALA A 162 0.39 -8.72 11.08
CA ALA A 162 -0.19 -7.82 12.08
C ALA A 162 -1.37 -7.03 11.47
N ASN A 163 -2.52 -7.01 12.14
CA ASN A 163 -3.75 -6.42 11.59
C ASN A 163 -3.84 -4.90 11.81
N HIS A 164 -3.32 -4.36 12.92
CA HIS A 164 -3.16 -2.92 13.10
C HIS A 164 -1.78 -2.51 13.64
N PHE A 165 -1.42 -1.26 13.36
CA PHE A 165 -0.18 -0.62 13.83
C PHE A 165 -0.13 -0.38 15.35
N ASN A 166 -1.28 -0.40 16.03
CA ASN A 166 -1.42 -0.02 17.44
C ASN A 166 -2.10 -1.09 18.30
N ASP A 167 -2.12 -2.37 17.88
CA ASP A 167 -2.91 -3.37 18.60
C ASP A 167 -2.40 -3.59 20.04
N ASP A 168 -3.23 -3.12 20.97
CA ASP A 168 -3.40 -3.63 22.32
C ASP A 168 -4.12 -4.99 22.21
N PRO A 169 -3.62 -6.08 22.82
CA PRO A 169 -4.27 -7.39 22.75
C PRO A 169 -5.75 -7.40 23.16
N GLU A 170 -6.21 -6.43 23.95
CA GLU A 170 -7.58 -6.37 24.47
C GLU A 170 -8.61 -5.72 23.52
N GLN A 171 -8.21 -5.15 22.37
CA GLN A 171 -9.15 -4.54 21.40
C GLN A 171 -9.48 -5.41 20.17
N ILE A 172 -9.15 -6.70 20.20
CA ILE A 172 -9.44 -7.66 19.10
C ILE A 172 -10.92 -8.12 19.13
N MET A 173 -11.86 -7.20 19.33
CA MET A 173 -13.28 -7.49 19.20
C MET A 173 -13.95 -6.40 18.37
N LEU A 174 -14.52 -6.86 17.24
CA LEU A 174 -15.51 -6.20 16.39
C LEU A 174 -14.95 -5.29 15.27
N HIS A 175 -14.58 -5.91 14.15
CA HIS A 175 -15.27 -5.69 12.87
C HIS A 175 -14.99 -6.87 11.93
N THR A 176 -15.83 -7.88 12.05
CA THR A 176 -15.94 -9.02 11.13
C THR A 176 -17.25 -8.91 10.36
N SER A 177 -17.16 -8.88 9.03
CA SER A 177 -18.10 -9.55 8.13
C SER A 177 -17.33 -9.83 6.83
N ALA A 178 -17.28 -11.03 6.26
CA ALA A 178 -18.09 -12.21 6.49
C ALA A 178 -17.25 -13.49 6.38
N ASN A 179 -17.45 -14.35 7.38
CA ASN A 179 -17.33 -15.81 7.34
C ASN A 179 -15.93 -16.43 7.18
N GLU A 180 -15.31 -16.56 8.36
CA GLU A 180 -14.53 -17.69 8.86
C GLU A 180 -14.23 -18.82 7.88
N PHE A 181 -12.94 -19.09 7.58
CA PHE A 181 -12.37 -20.44 7.55
C PHE A 181 -10.81 -20.40 7.59
N ALA A 182 -10.25 -21.21 8.49
CA ALA A 182 -8.93 -21.87 8.41
C ALA A 182 -7.59 -21.17 8.74
N TRP A 183 -7.52 -20.04 9.46
CA TRP A 183 -6.24 -19.63 10.12
C TRP A 183 -6.32 -19.35 11.63
N ARG A 184 -7.49 -19.46 12.27
CA ARG A 184 -7.66 -19.23 13.71
C ARG A 184 -7.03 -20.29 14.63
N GLY A 185 -6.25 -21.22 14.11
CA GLY A 185 -5.68 -22.32 14.87
C GLY A 185 -4.38 -22.05 15.62
N ARG A 186 -3.58 -21.02 15.29
CA ARG A 186 -2.22 -20.86 15.89
C ARG A 186 -1.68 -19.42 15.96
N ILE A 187 -2.50 -18.46 16.38
CA ILE A 187 -1.94 -17.30 17.10
C ILE A 187 -2.07 -17.65 18.58
N ASP A 188 -1.14 -18.49 19.06
CA ASP A 188 -1.06 -18.87 20.46
C ASP A 188 -1.01 -17.61 21.33
N ALA A 189 -1.57 -17.75 22.54
CA ALA A 189 -1.70 -16.77 23.62
C ALA A 189 -0.36 -16.22 24.18
N ALA A 190 0.58 -15.86 23.31
CA ALA A 190 1.83 -15.15 23.60
C ALA A 190 1.74 -13.68 23.17
N ALA A 191 0.53 -13.11 23.12
CA ALA A 191 0.28 -11.68 22.93
C ALA A 191 0.61 -10.86 24.20
N ASP A 192 1.69 -11.21 24.90
CA ASP A 192 2.23 -10.37 25.96
C ASP A 192 2.92 -9.15 25.31
N LYS A 193 2.22 -8.02 25.33
CA LYS A 193 2.78 -6.65 25.30
C LYS A 193 3.79 -6.34 24.18
N TRP A 194 3.54 -6.75 22.94
CA TRP A 194 4.36 -6.27 21.82
C TRP A 194 3.90 -4.87 21.40
N LYS A 195 4.74 -3.86 21.63
CA LYS A 195 4.60 -2.52 21.03
C LYS A 195 5.73 -2.34 20.03
N PRO A 196 5.46 -2.15 18.72
CA PRO A 196 6.51 -1.89 17.77
C PRO A 196 7.26 -0.61 18.17
N ASP A 197 8.59 -0.69 18.28
CA ASP A 197 9.41 0.52 18.36
C ASP A 197 9.39 1.17 16.99
N PHE A 198 8.54 2.20 16.84
CA PHE A 198 8.41 2.91 15.58
C PHE A 198 9.69 3.62 15.12
N GLY A 199 10.69 3.79 15.99
CA GLY A 199 12.01 4.26 15.58
C GLY A 199 12.89 3.15 14.99
N ASN A 200 12.57 1.89 15.24
CA ASN A 200 13.38 0.74 14.85
C ASN A 200 12.51 -0.45 14.42
N MET A 201 12.14 -0.51 13.15
CA MET A 201 11.33 -1.61 12.62
C MET A 201 11.82 -2.05 11.24
N THR A 202 11.60 -3.32 10.91
CA THR A 202 11.69 -3.82 9.53
C THR A 202 10.32 -4.35 9.14
N TRP A 203 9.85 -4.08 7.93
CA TRP A 203 8.59 -4.60 7.41
C TRP A 203 8.75 -4.96 5.93
N ILE A 204 7.85 -5.80 5.43
CA ILE A 204 7.72 -6.09 4.00
C ILE A 204 6.74 -5.09 3.42
N SER A 205 7.17 -4.32 2.42
CA SER A 205 6.30 -3.37 1.73
C SER A 205 5.55 -4.01 0.58
N SER A 206 6.16 -5.01 -0.07
CA SER A 206 5.53 -5.72 -1.18
C SER A 206 6.01 -7.16 -1.31
N ILE A 207 5.09 -8.02 -1.79
CA ILE A 207 5.42 -9.32 -2.39
C ILE A 207 5.55 -9.08 -3.89
N ASP A 208 6.79 -9.13 -4.40
CA ASP A 208 7.15 -8.78 -5.77
C ASP A 208 6.87 -9.92 -6.76
N SER A 209 7.04 -11.18 -6.33
CA SER A 209 6.77 -12.37 -7.15
C SER A 209 6.74 -13.64 -6.31
N VAL A 210 5.95 -14.63 -6.70
CA VAL A 210 6.05 -16.02 -6.20
C VAL A 210 7.05 -16.79 -7.06
N THR A 211 8.00 -17.48 -6.42
CA THR A 211 9.02 -18.29 -7.13
C THR A 211 8.73 -19.78 -7.11
N SER A 212 8.16 -20.25 -6.03
CA SER A 212 7.56 -21.58 -5.84
C SER A 212 6.54 -21.46 -4.70
N PRO A 213 5.65 -22.44 -4.50
CA PRO A 213 4.74 -22.46 -3.36
C PRO A 213 5.45 -22.10 -2.05
N GLY A 214 4.95 -21.07 -1.36
CA GLY A 214 5.52 -20.59 -0.10
C GLY A 214 6.83 -19.79 -0.21
N ILE A 215 7.45 -19.68 -1.39
CA ILE A 215 8.71 -18.94 -1.57
C ILE A 215 8.48 -17.70 -2.42
N VAL A 216 8.61 -16.54 -1.80
CA VAL A 216 8.33 -15.25 -2.44
C VAL A 216 9.57 -14.37 -2.49
N LYS A 217 9.67 -13.54 -3.53
CA LYS A 217 10.55 -12.37 -3.54
C LYS A 217 9.76 -11.18 -3.02
N ALA A 218 10.37 -10.40 -2.15
CA ALA A 218 9.70 -9.31 -1.48
C ALA A 218 10.61 -8.08 -1.34
N THR A 219 10.01 -6.89 -1.34
CA THR A 219 10.69 -5.66 -0.96
C THR A 219 10.53 -5.44 0.53
N ALA A 220 11.65 -5.29 1.23
CA ALA A 220 11.69 -4.99 2.65
C ALA A 220 12.15 -3.57 2.89
N TRP A 221 11.59 -2.94 3.90
CA TRP A 221 12.00 -1.64 4.39
C TRP A 221 12.42 -1.78 5.84
N ARG A 222 13.46 -1.04 6.21
CA ARG A 222 13.90 -0.92 7.60
C ARG A 222 14.04 0.53 7.97
N LEU A 223 13.53 0.86 9.13
CA LEU A 223 13.82 2.09 9.82
C LEU A 223 14.75 1.83 11.00
N ARG A 224 15.80 2.64 11.14
CA ARG A 224 16.62 2.72 12.35
C ARG A 224 16.68 4.14 12.89
N ASN A 225 16.67 4.27 14.22
CA ASN A 225 16.74 5.52 14.98
C ASN A 225 15.73 6.58 14.54
N GLY A 226 14.59 6.15 14.00
CA GLY A 226 13.54 7.03 13.51
C GLY A 226 13.98 7.95 12.38
N SER A 227 15.06 7.63 11.66
CA SER A 227 15.61 8.45 10.58
C SER A 227 16.09 7.74 9.32
N LYS A 228 16.79 6.62 9.51
CA LYS A 228 17.50 5.96 8.43
C LYS A 228 16.61 4.90 7.83
N VAL A 229 15.97 5.26 6.72
CA VAL A 229 15.19 4.34 5.91
C VAL A 229 16.12 3.58 4.97
N GLN A 230 16.06 2.26 5.06
CA GLN A 230 16.81 1.33 4.23
C GLN A 230 15.81 0.49 3.44
N LYS A 231 16.10 0.26 2.16
CA LYS A 231 15.31 -0.59 1.28
C LYS A 231 16.16 -1.78 0.85
N GLY A 232 15.57 -2.96 0.85
CA GLY A 232 16.21 -4.21 0.47
C GLY A 232 15.26 -5.10 -0.28
N LYS A 233 15.80 -6.13 -0.93
CA LYS A 233 15.04 -7.20 -1.57
C LYS A 233 15.42 -8.53 -0.95
N ALA A 234 14.44 -9.34 -0.62
CA ALA A 234 14.63 -10.62 0.05
C ALA A 234 13.90 -11.75 -0.69
N ILE A 235 14.42 -12.96 -0.55
CA ILE A 235 13.70 -14.20 -0.75
C ILE A 235 13.21 -14.62 0.63
N LEU A 236 11.91 -14.83 0.73
CA LEU A 236 11.20 -15.20 1.93
C LEU A 236 10.60 -16.59 1.75
N GLU A 237 10.61 -17.36 2.81
CA GLU A 237 9.93 -18.65 2.92
C GLU A 237 8.76 -18.52 3.90
N ALA A 238 7.59 -18.97 3.47
CA ALA A 238 6.38 -18.98 4.26
C ALA A 238 6.59 -19.83 5.51
N THR A 239 6.06 -19.31 6.60
CA THR A 239 5.98 -19.99 7.88
C THR A 239 4.52 -20.01 8.26
N GLY A 240 4.13 -20.91 9.17
CA GLY A 240 2.77 -20.91 9.71
C GLY A 240 2.36 -19.62 10.46
N GLN A 241 3.18 -18.56 10.49
CA GLN A 241 2.84 -17.28 11.13
C GLN A 241 3.21 -16.06 10.28
N GLY A 242 3.71 -16.24 9.05
CA GLY A 242 4.28 -15.16 8.25
C GLY A 242 5.42 -15.68 7.40
N TYR A 243 6.60 -15.06 7.47
CA TYR A 243 7.72 -15.40 6.60
C TYR A 243 9.07 -15.33 7.30
N LYS A 244 10.04 -16.11 6.84
CA LYS A 244 11.45 -16.01 7.22
C LYS A 244 12.30 -15.65 6.01
N VAL A 245 13.26 -14.74 6.17
CA VAL A 245 14.24 -14.47 5.11
C VAL A 245 15.17 -15.67 4.97
N THR A 246 15.22 -16.24 3.78
CA THR A 246 16.19 -17.27 3.42
C THR A 246 17.40 -16.67 2.72
N LYS A 247 17.21 -15.56 2.01
CA LYS A 247 18.29 -14.86 1.32
C LYS A 247 17.96 -13.38 1.10
N TRP A 248 18.91 -12.51 1.43
CA TRP A 248 18.88 -11.12 0.95
C TRP A 248 19.42 -11.06 -0.48
N VAL A 249 18.58 -10.63 -1.44
CA VAL A 249 18.99 -10.32 -2.83
C VAL A 249 19.72 -8.97 -2.85
N THR A 250 19.14 -7.98 -2.19
CA THR A 250 19.77 -6.70 -1.87
C THR A 250 19.62 -6.50 -0.38
N ALA A 251 20.73 -6.57 0.35
CA ALA A 251 20.68 -6.39 1.80
C ALA A 251 20.15 -5.00 2.16
N LEU A 252 19.37 -4.94 3.24
CA LEU A 252 19.14 -3.69 3.93
C LEU A 252 20.51 -3.16 4.34
N ALA A 253 20.90 -1.98 3.84
CA ALA A 253 22.25 -1.45 4.02
C ALA A 253 22.78 -1.68 5.45
N ALA A 254 24.00 -2.17 5.60
CA ALA A 254 24.55 -2.39 6.93
C ALA A 254 24.47 -1.07 7.73
N PRO A 255 24.15 -1.09 9.03
CA PRO A 255 24.41 0.08 9.86
C PRO A 255 25.89 0.41 9.67
N THR A 256 26.21 1.64 9.28
CA THR A 256 27.59 2.10 9.32
C THR A 256 28.03 1.96 10.77
N THR A 257 28.81 0.91 11.05
CA THR A 257 29.42 0.72 12.35
C THR A 257 30.40 1.87 12.50
N GLN A 258 30.05 2.89 13.29
CA GLN A 258 31.08 3.69 13.92
C GLN A 258 31.75 2.77 14.94
N THR A 259 32.76 2.03 14.49
CA THR A 259 33.69 1.35 15.38
C THR A 259 34.50 2.42 16.07
N ASN A 260 34.11 2.73 17.31
CA ASN A 260 35.02 3.29 18.30
C ASN A 260 36.05 2.18 18.61
N ALA A 261 37.05 2.05 17.76
CA ALA A 261 38.27 1.32 18.09
C ALA A 261 39.28 2.35 18.60
N GLU A 262 39.61 2.25 19.88
CA GLU A 262 40.71 2.95 20.52
C GLU A 262 42.00 2.68 19.73
N GLY A 263 42.59 3.75 19.20
CA GLY A 263 43.80 3.69 18.39
C GLY A 263 44.13 5.08 17.84
N VAL A 264 44.96 5.81 18.59
CA VAL A 264 45.42 7.16 18.28
C VAL A 264 46.06 7.19 16.88
N SER A 265 45.47 8.00 16.00
CA SER A 265 46.11 8.56 14.82
C SER A 265 45.27 9.77 14.40
N GLU A 266 45.74 10.95 14.79
CA GLU A 266 45.26 12.24 14.29
C GLU A 266 45.36 12.24 12.75
N ASN A 267 44.23 12.04 12.08
CA ASN A 267 44.03 12.54 10.73
C ASN A 267 42.72 13.32 10.75
N GLU A 268 42.84 14.59 10.42
CA GLU A 268 41.78 15.59 10.47
C GLU A 268 40.50 15.06 9.82
N GLY A 269 39.42 15.07 10.60
CA GLY A 269 38.13 14.57 10.19
C GLY A 269 37.60 15.31 8.98
N VAL A 270 37.37 14.60 7.88
CA VAL A 270 36.37 15.00 6.90
C VAL A 270 35.02 14.85 7.60
N PRO A 271 34.27 15.93 7.88
CA PRO A 271 32.95 15.80 8.51
C PRO A 271 32.04 14.98 7.59
N ASP A 272 31.19 14.14 8.22
CA ASP A 272 30.08 13.45 7.56
C ASP A 272 29.28 14.51 6.78
N VAL A 273 29.42 14.51 5.45
CA VAL A 273 28.87 15.59 4.62
C VAL A 273 27.36 15.56 4.79
N GLU A 274 26.80 16.60 5.41
CA GLU A 274 25.36 16.76 5.55
C GLU A 274 24.71 16.76 4.16
N VAL A 275 24.09 15.64 3.78
CA VAL A 275 23.44 15.53 2.48
C VAL A 275 22.09 16.24 2.54
N PHE A 276 22.11 17.50 2.13
CA PHE A 276 20.93 18.32 1.93
C PHE A 276 19.97 17.69 0.93
N VAL A 277 18.68 17.65 1.27
CA VAL A 277 17.61 17.12 0.41
C VAL A 277 16.69 18.23 -0.08
N ALA A 278 16.12 19.00 0.85
CA ALA A 278 15.16 20.05 0.53
C ALA A 278 15.09 21.10 1.65
N LYS A 279 14.65 22.31 1.30
CA LYS A 279 14.29 23.37 2.25
C LYS A 279 13.03 24.07 1.76
N TYR A 280 12.10 24.32 2.67
CA TYR A 280 10.84 25.01 2.36
C TYR A 280 10.24 25.64 3.61
N ARG A 281 9.43 26.68 3.42
CA ARG A 281 8.55 27.23 4.46
C ARG A 281 7.18 26.57 4.41
N ALA A 282 6.60 26.25 5.57
CA ALA A 282 5.24 25.75 5.66
C ALA A 282 4.50 26.24 6.90
N VAL A 283 3.17 26.30 6.80
CA VAL A 283 2.24 26.49 7.92
C VAL A 283 1.52 25.18 8.19
N LEU A 284 1.91 24.48 9.26
CA LEU A 284 1.33 23.19 9.64
C LEU A 284 -0.08 23.36 10.22
N ALA A 285 -1.09 23.49 9.37
CA ALA A 285 -2.49 23.75 9.72
C ALA A 285 -3.20 22.53 10.32
N PRO A 286 -4.43 22.68 10.85
CA PRO A 286 -5.17 21.54 11.41
C PRO A 286 -5.40 20.38 10.43
N ARG A 287 -5.52 20.65 9.13
CA ARG A 287 -5.70 19.63 8.09
C ARG A 287 -4.46 18.75 7.87
N ASP A 288 -3.28 19.23 8.24
CA ASP A 288 -2.03 18.48 8.13
C ASP A 288 -1.84 17.54 9.32
N ARG A 289 -2.69 17.65 10.36
CA ARG A 289 -2.58 16.89 11.62
C ARG A 289 -3.49 15.68 11.67
N VAL A 290 -4.18 15.39 10.59
CA VAL A 290 -5.06 14.24 10.46
C VAL A 290 -4.74 13.51 9.15
N ASN A 291 -4.85 12.19 9.16
CA ASN A 291 -4.74 11.41 7.93
C ASN A 291 -6.03 11.51 7.09
N SER A 292 -6.05 10.85 5.93
CA SER A 292 -7.21 10.75 5.03
C SER A 292 -8.48 10.19 5.69
N ASN A 293 -8.33 9.42 6.77
CA ASN A 293 -9.44 8.86 7.55
C ASN A 293 -9.85 9.76 8.73
N GLY A 294 -9.31 10.98 8.83
CA GLY A 294 -9.60 11.92 9.92
C GLY A 294 -8.95 11.58 11.26
N LYS A 295 -8.14 10.53 11.35
CA LYS A 295 -7.42 10.17 12.58
C LYS A 295 -6.24 11.11 12.77
N LYS A 296 -6.09 11.61 14.01
CA LYS A 296 -4.99 12.49 14.40
C LYS A 296 -3.63 11.81 14.24
N LEU A 297 -2.67 12.55 13.68
CA LEU A 297 -1.27 12.16 13.54
C LEU A 297 -0.50 12.53 14.81
N GLU A 298 0.34 11.60 15.29
CA GLU A 298 1.02 11.74 16.58
C GLU A 298 2.46 12.26 16.47
N SER A 299 3.12 12.06 15.32
CA SER A 299 4.51 12.50 15.10
C SER A 299 4.57 13.73 14.18
N ILE A 300 5.57 14.59 14.40
CA ILE A 300 5.79 15.76 13.53
C ILE A 300 6.17 15.34 12.12
N GLY A 301 6.96 14.27 11.97
CA GLY A 301 7.30 13.71 10.66
C GLY A 301 6.06 13.31 9.86
N ALA A 302 5.07 12.66 10.51
CA ALA A 302 3.81 12.31 9.86
C ALA A 302 3.01 13.56 9.47
N VAL A 303 2.99 14.61 10.32
CA VAL A 303 2.35 15.89 9.99
C VAL A 303 3.01 16.56 8.79
N LEU A 304 4.35 16.57 8.72
CA LEU A 304 5.09 17.14 7.60
C LEU A 304 4.86 16.38 6.28
N ALA A 305 4.78 15.06 6.36
CA ALA A 305 4.44 14.25 5.20
C ALA A 305 3.01 14.48 4.72
N GLN A 306 2.04 14.64 5.63
CA GLN A 306 0.67 15.00 5.29
C GLN A 306 0.58 16.42 4.71
N ASP A 307 1.32 17.37 5.26
CA ASP A 307 1.46 18.73 4.71
C ASP A 307 2.00 18.70 3.27
N ARG A 308 3.06 17.94 2.98
CA ARG A 308 3.57 17.81 1.62
C ARG A 308 2.63 17.04 0.69
N ALA A 309 1.82 16.11 1.21
CA ALA A 309 0.75 15.50 0.44
C ALA A 309 -0.33 16.54 0.10
N ASN A 310 -0.77 17.33 1.07
CA ASN A 310 -1.71 18.43 0.86
C ASN A 310 -1.20 19.41 -0.20
N PHE A 311 0.07 19.82 -0.13
CA PHE A 311 0.67 20.78 -1.05
C PHE A 311 0.80 20.27 -2.50
N HIS A 312 1.34 19.05 -2.70
CA HIS A 312 1.68 18.53 -4.04
C HIS A 312 0.60 17.67 -4.68
N LYS A 313 -0.14 16.92 -3.86
CA LYS A 313 -1.13 15.95 -4.32
C LYS A 313 -2.51 16.58 -4.35
N PHE A 314 -2.94 17.16 -3.23
CA PHE A 314 -4.31 17.69 -3.09
C PHE A 314 -4.44 19.17 -3.51
N GLY A 315 -3.34 19.85 -3.82
CA GLY A 315 -3.33 21.28 -4.16
C GLY A 315 -3.79 22.20 -3.01
N ILE A 316 -3.86 21.68 -1.79
CA ILE A 316 -4.24 22.41 -0.58
C ILE A 316 -2.99 23.09 -0.04
N ARG A 317 -3.01 24.43 -0.02
CA ARG A 317 -1.88 25.24 0.44
C ARG A 317 -2.33 26.27 1.44
N GLN A 318 -1.49 26.56 2.40
CA GLN A 318 -1.66 27.63 3.36
C GLN A 318 -0.95 28.90 2.87
N ARG A 319 -1.47 30.04 3.32
CA ARG A 319 -0.81 31.32 3.06
C ARG A 319 0.54 31.35 3.79
N GLY A 320 1.62 31.42 3.03
CA GLY A 320 2.98 31.39 3.55
C GLY A 320 3.74 30.08 3.28
N ASP A 321 3.09 29.10 2.65
CA ASP A 321 3.78 27.90 2.16
C ASP A 321 4.63 28.22 0.93
N GLU A 322 5.79 27.60 0.89
CA GLU A 322 6.68 27.60 -0.25
C GLU A 322 6.67 26.23 -0.93
N THR A 323 6.97 26.25 -2.23
CA THR A 323 7.33 25.03 -2.95
C THR A 323 8.70 24.55 -2.47
N ASP A 324 8.90 23.24 -2.44
CA ASP A 324 10.24 22.66 -2.41
C ASP A 324 10.81 22.50 -3.83
N SER A 325 12.01 21.92 -3.92
CA SER A 325 12.71 21.59 -5.17
C SER A 325 11.96 20.60 -6.08
N GLY A 326 10.78 20.12 -5.69
CA GLY A 326 10.00 19.09 -6.37
C GLY A 326 10.27 17.69 -5.83
N TYR A 327 11.18 17.55 -4.87
CA TYR A 327 11.53 16.27 -4.23
C TYR A 327 10.30 15.58 -3.62
N PHE A 328 9.38 16.34 -3.04
CA PHE A 328 8.18 15.79 -2.38
C PHE A 328 6.97 15.59 -3.31
N LYS A 329 7.14 15.71 -4.63
CA LYS A 329 6.12 15.25 -5.58
C LYS A 329 5.90 13.74 -5.53
N SER A 330 6.93 12.96 -5.18
CA SER A 330 6.83 11.50 -5.01
C SER A 330 6.24 11.11 -3.65
N ALA A 331 5.28 10.17 -3.65
CA ALA A 331 4.71 9.58 -2.44
C ALA A 331 5.76 8.88 -1.58
N GLU A 332 6.68 8.14 -2.22
CA GLU A 332 7.79 7.45 -1.55
C GLU A 332 8.68 8.45 -0.76
N ASN A 333 8.92 9.65 -1.32
CA ASN A 333 9.72 10.67 -0.65
C ASN A 333 8.99 11.33 0.52
N ARG A 334 7.66 11.47 0.44
CA ARG A 334 6.85 11.96 1.57
C ARG A 334 6.83 10.96 2.73
N GLN A 335 6.70 9.67 2.43
CA GLN A 335 6.76 8.60 3.44
C GLN A 335 8.04 8.64 4.28
N LYS A 336 9.18 8.96 3.67
CA LYS A 336 10.46 9.06 4.39
C LYS A 336 10.41 10.07 5.55
N LEU A 337 9.64 11.17 5.45
CA LEU A 337 9.54 12.19 6.50
C LEU A 337 8.95 11.65 7.81
N MET A 338 8.02 10.68 7.74
CA MET A 338 7.45 10.05 8.94
C MET A 338 8.51 9.41 9.82
N TYR A 339 9.51 8.89 9.13
CA TYR A 339 10.56 8.06 9.65
C TYR A 339 11.85 8.86 9.73
N MET A 340 11.78 10.20 9.83
CA MET A 340 12.92 11.09 10.00
C MET A 340 13.01 11.63 11.42
N THR A 341 14.23 11.68 11.96
CA THR A 341 14.47 12.27 13.28
C THR A 341 14.20 13.76 13.16
N VAL A 342 13.25 14.27 13.94
CA VAL A 342 12.88 15.69 13.91
C VAL A 342 13.62 16.43 15.01
N ASN A 343 14.67 17.15 14.61
CA ASN A 343 15.32 18.15 15.43
C ASN A 343 14.37 19.34 15.63
N SER A 344 14.44 19.98 16.79
CA SER A 344 13.55 21.08 17.17
C SER A 344 12.07 20.68 17.32
N THR A 345 11.80 19.48 17.86
CA THR A 345 10.42 18.99 18.12
C THR A 345 9.58 19.96 18.95
N ARG A 346 10.19 20.72 19.88
CA ARG A 346 9.51 21.79 20.63
C ARG A 346 8.95 22.86 19.70
N LEU A 347 9.79 23.38 18.80
CA LEU A 347 9.38 24.43 17.87
C LEU A 347 8.31 23.91 16.90
N GLY A 348 8.46 22.70 16.36
CA GLY A 348 7.42 22.10 15.52
C GLY A 348 6.07 21.93 16.26
N ARG A 349 6.08 21.54 17.54
CA ARG A 349 4.86 21.48 18.37
C ARG A 349 4.24 22.86 18.59
N GLU A 350 5.05 23.88 18.83
CA GLU A 350 4.60 25.26 19.00
C GLU A 350 4.00 25.81 17.70
N ALA A 351 4.66 25.56 16.56
CA ALA A 351 4.19 25.93 15.23
C ALA A 351 2.84 25.30 14.90
N MET A 352 2.66 24.01 15.19
CA MET A 352 1.36 23.35 15.07
C MET A 352 0.33 24.03 16.00
N ARG A 353 0.61 24.21 17.29
CA ARG A 353 -0.38 24.82 18.20
C ARG A 353 -0.82 26.22 17.76
N ALA A 354 0.11 27.02 17.25
CA ALA A 354 -0.11 28.42 16.91
C ALA A 354 -0.40 28.68 15.42
N ASN A 355 -0.42 27.64 14.56
CA ASN A 355 -0.47 27.77 13.09
C ASN A 355 0.58 28.76 12.57
N LYS A 356 1.78 28.76 13.14
CA LYS A 356 2.85 29.68 12.75
C LYS A 356 3.65 29.08 11.59
N PRO A 357 4.09 29.91 10.63
CA PRO A 357 5.04 29.47 9.62
C PRO A 357 6.35 29.01 10.27
N VAL A 358 6.94 27.95 9.73
CA VAL A 358 8.27 27.45 10.09
C VAL A 358 9.08 27.17 8.84
N THR A 359 10.39 27.20 8.98
CA THR A 359 11.30 26.73 7.94
C THR A 359 11.68 25.29 8.23
N ILE A 360 11.49 24.43 7.24
CA ILE A 360 11.79 23.01 7.32
C ILE A 360 12.98 22.75 6.40
N THR A 361 14.06 22.24 6.98
CA THR A 361 15.23 21.77 6.24
C THR A 361 15.32 20.26 6.40
N VAL A 362 15.31 19.54 5.28
CA VAL A 362 15.38 18.09 5.23
C VAL A 362 16.76 17.68 4.78
N TYR A 363 17.41 16.88 5.60
CA TYR A 363 18.63 16.15 5.29
C TYR A 363 18.29 14.68 5.06
N LYS A 364 19.24 13.91 4.53
CA LYS A 364 19.06 12.49 4.25
C LYS A 364 18.63 11.67 5.48
N ASP A 365 19.02 12.09 6.67
CA ASP A 365 18.82 11.38 7.93
C ASP A 365 18.07 12.19 8.99
N ARG A 366 17.63 13.42 8.75
CA ARG A 366 16.92 14.21 9.76
C ARG A 366 16.16 15.38 9.17
N ILE A 367 15.26 15.91 9.98
CA ILE A 367 14.53 17.14 9.71
C ILE A 367 14.96 18.17 10.74
N LEU A 368 15.29 19.37 10.30
CA LEU A 368 15.46 20.54 11.14
C LEU A 368 14.25 21.45 10.95
N ILE A 369 13.67 21.90 12.07
CA ILE A 369 12.60 22.89 12.09
C ILE A 369 13.15 24.13 12.75
N ASP A 370 13.13 25.24 12.03
CA ASP A 370 13.61 26.54 12.48
C ASP A 370 12.49 27.58 12.41
N ASP A 371 12.71 28.68 13.13
CA ASP A 371 11.87 29.86 12.98
C ASP A 371 11.99 30.36 11.53
N PRO A 372 10.94 31.00 10.99
CA PRO A 372 10.92 31.41 9.59
C PRO A 372 11.87 32.59 9.27
N ASN A 373 12.68 33.05 10.25
CA ASN A 373 13.55 34.22 10.18
C ASN A 373 14.93 33.94 10.76
#